data_AF-A0A8H3QR06-F1
#
_entry.id   AF-A0A8H3QR06-F1
#
_cell.length_a   1.000
_cell.length_b   1.000
_cell.length_c   1.000
_cell.angle_alpha   90.00
_cell.angle_beta   90.00
_cell.angle_gamma   90.00
#
_symmetry.space_group_name_H-M   'P 1'
#
loop_
_entity.id
_entity.type
_entity.pdbx_description
1 polymer ?
#
loop_
_entity_poly.entity_id
_entity_poly.type
_entity_poly.pdbx_seq_one_letter_code
_entity_poly.pdbx_strand_id
1 'polypeptide(L)'
;MDRENEPMSETDILPSVDVVKKGWKKHDVIIFLQRKDLNLDLDDEDIEIIRSKKIGGKAFLSLTKEELESYGLQPGPALAIAELVKEIKGEKEQPVAVVGKKRQITEELTTSTSKKKKWMVNSAMRENDWFTHYFVDPIHQEQNLQLHEKIIDRSFTILYGTRAFGKSTRVLRTISQLEKEGYICSYVNFEQIGVFDTNFWSSLGTSIYVHNRGKLFKSCVEIKNSRDFLLFFSKATWEGPEDKRVVLFFDEFDKMYTIDEKIRNEFLQILRSIRNDINSYAIQAIFAIGTFAILHIDSRFSEASNSNLTSPFNIKDSIHNPNFTLDQVQALYTEFGKDNIITIEMGVIQDIHTRTNGHAGLVCLCGRAIENHLISLLDNNRIISIDLWERFSVNELIEEMPTMKKKLSSTLLHQYVHSRLPECMWMAFSIGQWHMISYRDDGNNRRQHNYSDIVITSRRQKIVLELLATATKGNLDEHFGRALNYARILSANETWIVHFTCEDDFIFDPYWPSDDILRNGLNVLHIWHDLSFKKFKTIACWWSNSKNFKRVTSIKTYPVQG
;
A
#
# COMPACT_ATOMS: atom_id res chain seq x y z
N MET A 1 27.82 9.81 -57.65
CA MET A 1 27.95 8.52 -56.96
C MET A 1 28.71 8.80 -55.67
N ASP A 2 28.45 8.00 -54.64
CA ASP A 2 28.88 8.16 -53.24
C ASP A 2 27.75 8.67 -52.32
N ARG A 3 26.93 7.71 -51.87
CA ARG A 3 26.18 7.78 -50.62
C ARG A 3 26.81 6.76 -49.69
N GLU A 4 27.77 7.19 -48.89
CA GLU A 4 28.16 6.48 -47.67
C GLU A 4 28.20 7.49 -46.52
N ASN A 5 27.70 7.03 -45.37
CA ASN A 5 27.71 7.66 -44.03
C ASN A 5 26.57 8.64 -43.71
N GLU A 6 25.39 8.08 -43.41
CA GLU A 6 24.51 8.62 -42.36
C GLU A 6 24.51 7.64 -41.17
N PRO A 7 24.72 8.10 -39.93
CA PRO A 7 24.66 7.25 -38.75
C PRO A 7 23.20 6.91 -38.44
N MET A 8 22.90 5.62 -38.38
CA MET A 8 21.58 5.08 -38.07
C MET A 8 21.23 5.41 -36.60
N SER A 9 20.23 6.26 -36.40
CA SER A 9 19.77 6.74 -35.09
C SER A 9 19.27 5.61 -34.18
N GLU A 10 19.81 5.55 -32.96
CA GLU A 10 19.33 4.71 -31.85
C GLU A 10 17.86 5.01 -31.54
N THR A 11 17.00 4.03 -31.84
CA THR A 11 15.62 3.94 -31.34
C THR A 11 15.35 2.50 -30.91
N ASP A 12 14.75 2.34 -29.74
CA ASP A 12 14.41 1.09 -29.06
C ASP A 12 13.35 0.28 -29.83
N ILE A 13 13.74 -0.36 -30.93
CA ILE A 13 12.86 -1.24 -31.71
C ILE A 13 13.60 -2.53 -32.01
N LEU A 14 13.07 -3.67 -31.53
CA LEU A 14 13.54 -4.99 -31.95
C LEU A 14 13.38 -5.15 -33.48
N PRO A 15 14.36 -5.71 -34.18
CA PRO A 15 14.34 -5.83 -35.63
C PRO A 15 13.20 -6.76 -36.09
N SER A 16 12.56 -6.45 -37.21
CA SER A 16 11.53 -7.35 -37.76
C SER A 16 12.14 -8.65 -38.28
N VAL A 17 11.35 -9.74 -38.26
CA VAL A 17 11.78 -11.06 -38.77
C VAL A 17 12.33 -10.97 -40.19
N ASP A 18 11.75 -10.14 -41.06
CA ASP A 18 12.22 -9.96 -42.43
C ASP A 18 13.61 -9.29 -42.50
N VAL A 19 13.87 -8.29 -41.65
CA VAL A 19 15.18 -7.62 -41.54
C VAL A 19 16.24 -8.61 -41.08
N VAL A 20 15.94 -9.40 -40.05
CA VAL A 20 16.87 -10.41 -39.53
C VAL A 20 17.10 -11.52 -40.56
N LYS A 21 16.03 -12.06 -41.16
CA LYS A 21 16.10 -13.22 -42.06
C LYS A 21 16.79 -12.92 -43.39
N LYS A 22 16.63 -11.71 -43.94
CA LYS A 22 17.13 -11.33 -45.27
C LYS A 22 18.32 -10.37 -45.21
N GLY A 23 18.44 -9.57 -44.16
CA GLY A 23 19.44 -8.51 -44.03
C GLY A 23 20.68 -8.90 -43.22
N TRP A 24 20.55 -9.78 -42.22
CA TRP A 24 21.65 -10.03 -41.29
C TRP A 24 22.65 -11.09 -41.76
N LYS A 25 23.92 -10.69 -41.77
CA LYS A 25 25.08 -11.57 -41.85
C LYS A 25 25.57 -11.94 -40.44
N LYS A 26 26.61 -12.77 -40.40
CA LYS A 26 27.17 -13.32 -39.15
C LYS A 26 27.62 -12.25 -38.17
N HIS A 27 28.15 -11.13 -38.68
CA HIS A 27 28.61 -10.03 -37.84
C HIS A 27 27.46 -9.25 -37.21
N ASP A 28 26.35 -9.08 -37.94
CA ASP A 28 25.18 -8.33 -37.48
C ASP A 28 24.49 -9.03 -36.30
N VAL A 29 24.48 -10.37 -36.29
CA VAL A 29 23.99 -11.17 -35.14
C VAL A 29 24.81 -10.88 -33.88
N ILE A 30 26.15 -10.80 -34.01
CA ILE A 30 27.03 -10.55 -32.86
C ILE A 30 26.87 -9.12 -32.35
N ILE A 31 26.86 -8.12 -33.25
CA ILE A 31 26.62 -6.72 -32.87
C ILE A 31 25.29 -6.60 -32.13
N PHE A 32 24.25 -7.27 -32.63
CA PHE A 32 22.95 -7.23 -32.01
C PHE A 32 22.95 -7.84 -30.61
N LEU A 33 23.55 -9.02 -30.40
CA LEU A 33 23.60 -9.65 -29.07
C LEU A 33 24.44 -8.86 -28.05
N GLN A 34 25.35 -8.00 -28.51
CA GLN A 34 26.16 -7.12 -27.66
C GLN A 34 25.47 -5.79 -27.29
N ARG A 35 24.25 -5.56 -27.76
CA ARG A 35 23.46 -4.38 -27.42
C ARG A 35 23.10 -4.36 -25.94
N LYS A 36 23.50 -3.30 -25.24
CA LYS A 36 23.25 -3.13 -23.79
C LYS A 36 21.76 -3.00 -23.46
N ASP A 37 20.97 -2.44 -24.37
CA ASP A 37 19.53 -2.25 -24.20
C ASP A 37 18.72 -3.57 -24.24
N LEU A 38 19.30 -4.67 -24.73
CA LEU A 38 18.65 -5.99 -24.70
C LEU A 38 18.72 -6.69 -23.34
N ASN A 39 19.58 -6.21 -22.42
CA ASN A 39 19.74 -6.73 -21.06
C ASN A 39 19.83 -8.28 -20.97
N LEU A 40 20.59 -8.90 -21.88
CA LEU A 40 20.71 -10.37 -21.98
C LEU A 40 21.69 -11.01 -20.99
N ASP A 41 22.47 -10.19 -20.26
CA ASP A 41 23.49 -10.61 -19.30
C ASP A 41 24.48 -11.65 -19.86
N LEU A 42 24.96 -11.40 -21.09
CA LEU A 42 25.98 -12.23 -21.77
C LEU A 42 27.37 -11.68 -21.50
N ASP A 43 28.31 -12.55 -21.12
CA ASP A 43 29.72 -12.19 -21.01
C ASP A 43 30.49 -12.36 -22.33
N ASP A 44 31.78 -12.01 -22.32
CA ASP A 44 32.63 -12.11 -23.52
C ASP A 44 32.83 -13.57 -23.98
N GLU A 45 32.76 -14.55 -23.08
CA GLU A 45 32.89 -15.98 -23.39
C GLU A 45 31.63 -16.50 -24.09
N ASP A 46 30.44 -16.13 -23.62
CA ASP A 46 29.16 -16.45 -24.24
C ASP A 46 29.09 -15.93 -25.69
N ILE A 47 29.51 -14.68 -25.91
CA ILE A 47 29.54 -14.06 -27.24
C ILE A 47 30.54 -14.78 -28.16
N GLU A 48 31.69 -15.20 -27.65
CA GLU A 48 32.69 -15.91 -28.44
C GLU A 48 32.22 -17.32 -28.82
N ILE A 49 31.47 -18.01 -27.94
CA ILE A 49 30.84 -19.30 -28.26
C ILE A 49 29.89 -19.13 -29.46
N ILE A 50 29.01 -18.11 -29.46
CA ILE A 50 28.10 -17.83 -30.57
C ILE A 50 28.86 -17.44 -31.85
N ARG A 51 29.90 -16.61 -31.72
CA ARG A 51 30.77 -16.19 -32.83
C ARG A 51 31.44 -17.38 -33.51
N SER A 52 31.92 -18.35 -32.73
CA SER A 52 32.58 -19.55 -33.23
C SER A 52 31.67 -20.42 -34.13
N LYS A 53 30.36 -20.42 -33.85
CA LYS A 53 29.35 -21.17 -34.63
C LYS A 53 28.95 -20.50 -35.94
N LYS A 54 29.42 -19.26 -36.19
CA LYS A 54 29.23 -18.54 -37.47
C LYS A 54 27.76 -18.44 -37.91
N ILE A 55 26.87 -18.13 -36.97
CA ILE A 55 25.41 -18.10 -37.14
C ILE A 55 25.00 -16.84 -37.93
N GLY A 56 24.22 -17.00 -39.00
CA GLY A 56 23.63 -15.88 -39.77
C GLY A 56 22.15 -15.68 -39.42
N GLY A 57 21.54 -14.57 -39.87
CA GLY A 57 20.20 -14.15 -39.43
C GLY A 57 19.09 -15.20 -39.55
N LYS A 58 19.03 -15.96 -40.66
CA LYS A 58 18.06 -17.05 -40.82
C LYS A 58 18.26 -18.17 -39.77
N ALA A 59 19.50 -18.52 -39.47
CA ALA A 59 19.82 -19.57 -38.50
C ALA A 59 19.63 -19.06 -37.06
N PHE A 60 19.94 -17.78 -36.79
CA PHE A 60 19.67 -17.12 -35.52
C PHE A 60 18.19 -17.22 -35.14
N LEU A 61 17.29 -16.95 -36.10
CA LEU A 61 15.86 -17.11 -35.89
C LEU A 61 15.42 -18.56 -35.67
N SER A 62 16.26 -19.57 -35.88
CA SER A 62 15.89 -20.98 -35.64
C SER A 62 16.42 -21.52 -34.32
N LEU A 63 17.23 -20.74 -33.59
CA LEU A 63 17.87 -21.21 -32.36
C LEU A 63 16.85 -21.55 -31.28
N THR A 64 17.05 -22.71 -30.67
CA THR A 64 16.36 -23.11 -29.44
C THR A 64 17.33 -23.10 -28.27
N LYS A 65 16.79 -23.13 -27.05
CA LYS A 65 17.58 -23.23 -25.83
C LYS A 65 18.47 -24.48 -25.84
N GLU A 66 17.94 -25.61 -26.28
CA GLU A 66 18.65 -26.89 -26.34
C GLU A 66 19.80 -26.87 -27.35
N GLU A 67 19.62 -26.20 -28.49
CA GLU A 67 20.70 -26.02 -29.47
C GLU A 67 21.82 -25.14 -28.89
N LEU A 68 21.47 -24.05 -28.19
CA LEU A 68 22.41 -23.15 -27.55
C LEU A 68 23.21 -23.83 -26.43
N GLU A 69 22.55 -24.64 -25.59
CA GLU A 69 23.22 -25.47 -24.58
C GLU A 69 24.17 -26.49 -25.23
N SER A 70 23.76 -27.10 -26.37
CA SER A 70 24.64 -28.01 -27.13
C SER A 70 25.88 -27.34 -27.72
N TYR A 71 25.85 -26.01 -27.89
CA TYR A 71 26.99 -25.22 -28.34
C TYR A 71 27.98 -24.89 -27.23
N GLY A 72 27.61 -25.14 -25.98
CA GLY A 72 28.41 -24.88 -24.79
C GLY A 72 27.95 -23.70 -23.95
N LEU A 73 26.84 -23.03 -24.28
CA LEU A 73 26.29 -21.96 -23.45
C LEU A 73 25.69 -22.53 -22.16
N GLN A 74 25.86 -21.80 -21.07
CA GLN A 74 25.17 -22.13 -19.82
C GLN A 74 23.65 -21.92 -19.95
N PRO A 75 22.82 -22.58 -19.11
CA PRO A 75 21.36 -22.54 -19.25
C PRO A 75 20.72 -21.14 -19.18
N GLY A 76 21.37 -20.18 -18.51
CA GLY A 76 20.93 -18.79 -18.40
C GLY A 76 21.08 -18.03 -19.72
N PRO A 77 22.31 -17.83 -20.23
CA PRO A 77 22.58 -17.25 -21.56
C PRO A 77 21.79 -17.92 -22.69
N ALA A 78 21.69 -19.26 -22.67
CA ALA A 78 20.92 -20.02 -23.66
C ALA A 78 19.42 -19.70 -23.62
N LEU A 79 18.84 -19.54 -22.42
CA LEU A 79 17.45 -19.16 -22.25
C LEU A 79 17.20 -17.72 -22.73
N ALA A 80 18.08 -16.78 -22.37
CA ALA A 80 17.96 -15.37 -22.74
C ALA A 80 17.93 -15.17 -24.26
N ILE A 81 18.86 -15.82 -24.99
CA ILE A 81 18.89 -15.75 -26.46
C ILE A 81 17.67 -16.44 -27.08
N ALA A 82 17.22 -17.57 -26.54
CA ALA A 82 16.05 -18.28 -27.05
C ALA A 82 14.75 -17.47 -26.86
N GLU A 83 14.58 -16.81 -25.71
CA GLU A 83 13.45 -15.93 -25.45
C GLU A 83 13.47 -14.69 -26.34
N LEU A 84 14.63 -14.09 -26.57
CA LEU A 84 14.81 -13.00 -27.52
C LEU A 84 14.42 -13.39 -28.94
N VAL A 85 14.80 -14.60 -29.39
CA VAL A 85 14.40 -15.11 -30.71
C VAL A 85 12.88 -15.31 -30.80
N LYS A 86 12.24 -15.81 -29.73
CA LYS A 86 10.77 -15.93 -29.65
C LYS A 86 10.08 -14.56 -29.68
N GLU A 87 10.65 -13.58 -28.99
CA GLU A 87 10.16 -12.20 -28.98
C GLU A 87 10.22 -11.57 -30.37
N ILE A 88 11.34 -11.72 -31.09
CA ILE A 88 11.50 -11.25 -32.47
C ILE A 88 10.48 -11.90 -33.41
N LYS A 89 10.13 -13.17 -33.19
CA LYS A 89 9.10 -13.89 -33.96
C LYS A 89 7.66 -13.54 -33.57
N GLY A 90 7.45 -12.92 -32.40
CA GLY A 90 6.12 -12.71 -31.83
C GLY A 90 5.43 -13.99 -31.34
N GLU A 91 6.19 -15.06 -31.08
CA GLU A 91 5.66 -16.33 -30.57
C GLU A 91 5.52 -16.28 -29.03
N LYS A 92 4.32 -15.94 -28.52
CA LYS A 92 3.99 -16.06 -27.09
C LYS A 92 3.31 -17.40 -26.81
N GLU A 93 3.90 -18.24 -25.95
CA GLU A 93 3.33 -19.53 -25.53
C GLU A 93 2.05 -19.35 -24.70
N GLN A 94 1.00 -20.10 -25.04
CA GLN A 94 -0.13 -20.40 -24.15
C GLN A 94 0.09 -21.77 -23.50
N PRO A 95 -0.22 -21.97 -22.21
CA PRO A 95 -0.26 -23.31 -21.63
C PRO A 95 -1.44 -24.10 -22.22
N VAL A 96 -1.15 -25.33 -22.66
CA VAL A 96 -2.09 -26.28 -23.26
C VAL A 96 -3.27 -26.53 -22.31
N ALA A 97 -4.48 -26.13 -22.73
CA ALA A 97 -5.75 -26.50 -22.10
C ALA A 97 -6.54 -27.46 -22.99
N VAL A 98 -7.03 -28.51 -22.35
CA VAL A 98 -7.78 -29.64 -22.91
C VAL A 98 -9.08 -29.19 -23.59
N VAL A 99 -9.29 -29.75 -24.78
CA VAL A 99 -10.51 -29.88 -25.61
C VAL A 99 -11.84 -29.43 -24.99
N GLY A 100 -12.53 -28.48 -25.65
CA GLY A 100 -13.96 -28.30 -25.46
C GLY A 100 -14.62 -27.07 -26.11
N LYS A 101 -15.15 -27.25 -27.32
CA LYS A 101 -16.19 -26.46 -28.03
C LYS A 101 -15.81 -25.12 -28.70
N LYS A 102 -15.63 -25.24 -30.02
CA LYS A 102 -15.78 -24.20 -31.05
C LYS A 102 -17.10 -23.44 -30.91
N ARG A 103 -17.04 -22.10 -30.87
CA ARG A 103 -17.97 -21.21 -31.57
C ARG A 103 -17.19 -20.04 -32.17
N GLN A 104 -17.46 -19.79 -33.45
CA GLN A 104 -16.83 -18.82 -34.33
C GLN A 104 -16.92 -17.40 -33.78
N ILE A 105 -15.79 -16.69 -33.80
CA ILE A 105 -15.75 -15.27 -34.17
C ILE A 105 -14.55 -15.15 -35.11
N THR A 106 -14.85 -15.21 -36.40
CA THR A 106 -13.98 -14.66 -37.45
C THR A 106 -14.29 -13.17 -37.52
N GLU A 107 -13.27 -12.35 -37.74
CA GLU A 107 -13.27 -10.87 -37.82
C GLU A 107 -13.05 -10.15 -36.49
N GLU A 108 -11.77 -10.06 -36.09
CA GLU A 108 -11.09 -8.80 -35.79
C GLU A 108 -9.58 -9.08 -35.62
N LEU A 109 -8.93 -9.52 -36.70
CA LEU A 109 -7.48 -9.31 -36.86
C LEU A 109 -7.28 -7.86 -37.27
N THR A 110 -7.17 -6.95 -36.29
CA THR A 110 -6.43 -5.68 -36.36
C THR A 110 -6.65 -4.91 -35.07
N THR A 111 -5.79 -5.17 -34.07
CA THR A 111 -5.31 -4.23 -33.03
C THR A 111 -4.68 -5.05 -31.90
N SER A 112 -3.40 -5.41 -32.04
CA SER A 112 -2.57 -5.77 -30.88
C SER A 112 -2.27 -4.49 -30.10
N THR A 113 -3.27 -3.93 -29.42
CA THR A 113 -3.05 -2.91 -28.40
C THR A 113 -2.27 -3.57 -27.27
N SER A 114 -1.09 -3.05 -26.94
CA SER A 114 -0.50 -3.31 -25.62
C SER A 114 -1.58 -3.01 -24.59
N LYS A 115 -1.85 -3.95 -23.67
CA LYS A 115 -2.89 -3.72 -22.66
C LYS A 115 -2.50 -2.48 -21.86
N LYS A 116 -3.28 -1.41 -22.04
CA LYS A 116 -3.10 -0.14 -21.34
C LYS A 116 -3.09 -0.40 -19.83
N LYS A 117 -2.10 0.16 -19.13
CA LYS A 117 -2.02 0.07 -17.67
C LYS A 117 -3.22 0.73 -17.02
N LYS A 118 -3.63 0.24 -15.85
CA LYS A 118 -4.82 0.70 -15.12
C LYS A 118 -4.49 1.17 -13.71
N TRP A 119 -5.37 1.98 -13.14
CA TRP A 119 -5.29 2.41 -11.75
C TRP A 119 -6.00 1.45 -10.78
N MET A 120 -5.30 1.04 -9.73
CA MET A 120 -5.84 0.21 -8.64
C MET A 120 -5.90 1.01 -7.33
N VAL A 121 -7.06 1.06 -6.68
CA VAL A 121 -7.31 1.97 -5.53
C VAL A 121 -7.57 1.23 -4.21
N ASN A 122 -8.25 0.07 -4.25
CA ASN A 122 -8.75 -0.62 -3.05
C ASN A 122 -8.28 -2.07 -2.92
N SER A 123 -7.25 -2.46 -3.69
CA SER A 123 -6.75 -3.83 -3.71
C SER A 123 -5.24 -3.85 -3.59
N ALA A 124 -4.72 -4.94 -3.01
CA ALA A 124 -3.30 -5.22 -2.99
C ALA A 124 -2.85 -5.71 -4.37
N MET A 125 -1.75 -5.17 -4.89
CA MET A 125 -1.21 -5.61 -6.17
C MET A 125 -0.42 -6.91 -6.00
N ARG A 126 -0.78 -7.90 -6.81
CA ARG A 126 -0.09 -9.20 -6.92
C ARG A 126 0.92 -9.15 -8.06
N GLU A 127 1.74 -10.19 -8.17
CA GLU A 127 2.79 -10.28 -9.20
C GLU A 127 2.28 -10.05 -10.64
N ASN A 128 1.10 -10.59 -10.98
CA ASN A 128 0.48 -10.39 -12.30
C ASN A 128 -0.02 -8.94 -12.54
N ASP A 129 -0.22 -8.17 -11.47
CA ASP A 129 -0.76 -6.81 -11.55
C ASP A 129 0.33 -5.77 -11.84
N TRP A 130 1.59 -6.05 -11.47
CA TRP A 130 2.71 -5.08 -11.55
C TRP A 130 2.98 -4.58 -12.97
N PHE A 131 2.81 -5.44 -13.97
CA PHE A 131 3.02 -5.07 -15.38
C PHE A 131 1.79 -4.40 -16.01
N THR A 132 0.63 -4.47 -15.36
CA THR A 132 -0.67 -4.03 -15.91
C THR A 132 -1.27 -2.86 -15.16
N HIS A 133 -0.62 -2.37 -14.10
CA HIS A 133 -1.08 -1.25 -13.29
C HIS A 133 0.03 -0.23 -13.03
N TYR A 134 -0.37 1.02 -12.85
CA TYR A 134 0.54 2.06 -12.36
C TYR A 134 0.85 1.79 -10.89
N PHE A 135 2.14 1.61 -10.58
CA PHE A 135 2.58 1.34 -9.22
C PHE A 135 3.96 1.91 -8.92
N VAL A 136 4.18 2.23 -7.65
CA VAL A 136 5.50 2.57 -7.12
C VAL A 136 6.09 1.29 -6.53
N ASP A 137 7.19 0.79 -7.10
CA ASP A 137 7.85 -0.42 -6.60
C ASP A 137 8.50 -0.16 -5.23
N PRO A 138 8.10 -0.88 -4.18
CA PRO A 138 8.68 -0.70 -2.85
C PRO A 138 10.09 -1.28 -2.69
N ILE A 139 10.60 -2.09 -3.63
CA ILE A 139 11.87 -2.84 -3.46
C ILE A 139 13.04 -1.97 -3.02
N HIS A 140 13.24 -0.82 -3.65
CA HIS A 140 14.39 0.04 -3.39
C HIS A 140 14.19 1.00 -2.20
N GLN A 141 13.11 0.82 -1.43
CA GLN A 141 12.81 1.69 -0.31
C GLN A 141 13.43 1.15 0.98
N GLU A 142 13.88 2.05 1.85
CA GLU A 142 14.50 1.73 3.14
C GLU A 142 13.67 0.76 3.99
N GLN A 143 12.34 0.90 3.98
CA GLN A 143 11.46 0.02 4.74
C GLN A 143 11.42 -1.41 4.20
N ASN A 144 11.67 -1.61 2.91
CA ASN A 144 11.85 -2.96 2.37
C ASN A 144 13.18 -3.56 2.82
N LEU A 145 14.25 -2.77 2.91
CA LEU A 145 15.51 -3.23 3.49
C LEU A 145 15.33 -3.63 4.96
N GLN A 146 14.62 -2.80 5.75
CA GLN A 146 14.28 -3.12 7.14
C GLN A 146 13.46 -4.41 7.27
N LEU A 147 12.52 -4.68 6.36
CA LEU A 147 11.78 -5.95 6.35
C LEU A 147 12.74 -7.15 6.18
N HIS A 148 13.71 -7.05 5.27
CA HIS A 148 14.71 -8.11 5.06
C HIS A 148 15.63 -8.27 6.27
N GLU A 149 16.11 -7.18 6.87
CA GLU A 149 16.90 -7.21 8.11
C GLU A 149 16.13 -7.93 9.23
N LYS A 150 14.85 -7.60 9.42
CA LYS A 150 13.99 -8.24 10.41
C LYS A 150 13.80 -9.74 10.17
N ILE A 151 13.83 -10.19 8.91
CA ILE A 151 13.79 -11.62 8.57
C ILE A 151 15.10 -12.30 8.98
N ILE A 152 16.24 -11.68 8.67
CA ILE A 152 17.56 -12.20 9.03
C ILE A 152 17.70 -12.32 10.55
N ASP A 153 17.23 -11.33 11.30
CA ASP A 153 17.23 -11.26 12.77
C ASP A 153 16.25 -12.24 13.46
N ARG A 154 15.51 -13.02 12.68
CA ARG A 154 14.46 -13.93 13.16
C ARG A 154 13.37 -13.26 14.01
N SER A 155 13.03 -12.04 13.63
CA SER A 155 12.18 -11.20 14.45
C SER A 155 10.69 -11.38 14.18
N PHE A 156 9.90 -10.96 15.18
CA PHE A 156 8.45 -10.91 15.11
C PHE A 156 8.08 -9.43 15.05
N THR A 157 7.63 -8.97 13.89
CA THR A 157 7.54 -7.54 13.56
C THR A 157 6.12 -7.13 13.18
N ILE A 158 5.75 -5.92 13.58
CA ILE A 158 4.51 -5.27 13.14
C ILE A 158 4.82 -4.38 11.94
N LEU A 159 4.09 -4.54 10.83
CA LEU A 159 4.05 -3.58 9.73
C LEU A 159 2.72 -2.82 9.77
N TYR A 160 2.76 -1.52 10.04
CA TYR A 160 1.54 -0.73 10.25
C TYR A 160 1.46 0.50 9.35
N GLY A 161 0.24 1.02 9.21
CA GLY A 161 -0.07 2.20 8.40
C GLY A 161 -1.56 2.29 8.09
N THR A 162 -2.02 3.40 7.50
CA THR A 162 -3.45 3.60 7.22
C THR A 162 -4.02 2.55 6.24
N ARG A 163 -5.34 2.46 6.14
CA ARG A 163 -5.99 1.59 5.13
C ARG A 163 -5.66 2.08 3.72
N ALA A 164 -5.57 1.15 2.76
CA ALA A 164 -5.22 1.44 1.37
C ALA A 164 -3.88 2.18 1.16
N PHE A 165 -2.95 1.99 2.10
CA PHE A 165 -1.62 2.61 2.07
C PHE A 165 -0.56 1.77 1.34
N GLY A 166 -0.98 0.66 0.72
CA GLY A 166 -0.06 -0.23 0.01
C GLY A 166 0.73 -1.21 0.90
N LYS A 167 0.36 -1.38 2.18
CA LYS A 167 1.00 -2.35 3.09
C LYS A 167 1.01 -3.76 2.50
N SER A 168 -0.16 -4.25 2.09
CA SER A 168 -0.31 -5.58 1.47
C SER A 168 0.47 -5.68 0.16
N THR A 169 0.46 -4.64 -0.66
CA THR A 169 1.28 -4.57 -1.88
C THR A 169 2.77 -4.70 -1.57
N ARG A 170 3.25 -4.02 -0.53
CA ARG A 170 4.65 -4.11 -0.08
C ARG A 170 5.01 -5.54 0.32
N VAL A 171 4.18 -6.16 1.16
CA VAL A 171 4.37 -7.53 1.61
C VAL A 171 4.40 -8.50 0.44
N LEU A 172 3.44 -8.42 -0.48
CA LEU A 172 3.39 -9.29 -1.66
C LEU A 172 4.62 -9.11 -2.56
N ARG A 173 5.12 -7.87 -2.69
CA ARG A 173 6.37 -7.60 -3.41
C ARG A 173 7.58 -8.20 -2.72
N THR A 174 7.67 -8.07 -1.39
CA THR A 174 8.72 -8.68 -0.56
C THR A 174 8.68 -10.20 -0.67
N ILE A 175 7.50 -10.82 -0.66
CA ILE A 175 7.35 -12.28 -0.82
C ILE A 175 7.98 -12.77 -2.12
N SER A 176 7.68 -12.13 -3.26
CA SER A 176 8.26 -12.50 -4.56
C SER A 176 9.80 -12.38 -4.60
N GLN A 177 10.38 -11.45 -3.82
CA GLN A 177 11.83 -11.37 -3.68
C GLN A 177 12.37 -12.51 -2.80
N LEU A 178 11.78 -12.72 -1.63
CA LEU A 178 12.20 -13.76 -0.69
C LEU A 178 12.11 -15.17 -1.28
N GLU A 179 11.08 -15.45 -2.09
CA GLU A 179 10.94 -16.74 -2.76
C GLU A 179 12.06 -17.01 -3.77
N LYS A 180 12.57 -15.96 -4.45
CA LYS A 180 13.76 -16.06 -5.33
C LYS A 180 15.04 -16.29 -4.53
N GLU A 181 15.10 -15.75 -3.32
CA GLU A 181 16.20 -15.98 -2.35
C GLU A 181 16.08 -17.34 -1.64
N GLY A 182 15.04 -18.13 -1.93
CA GLY A 182 14.87 -19.50 -1.42
C GLY A 182 14.06 -19.62 -0.13
N TYR A 183 13.53 -18.51 0.42
CA TYR A 183 12.61 -18.54 1.55
C TYR A 183 11.27 -19.15 1.16
N ILE A 184 10.60 -19.76 2.15
CA ILE A 184 9.22 -20.22 2.01
C ILE A 184 8.33 -19.20 2.70
N CYS A 185 7.64 -18.38 1.92
CA CYS A 185 6.72 -17.41 2.46
C CYS A 185 5.32 -18.00 2.60
N SER A 186 4.55 -17.56 3.60
CA SER A 186 3.12 -17.85 3.71
C SER A 186 2.36 -16.56 3.99
N TYR A 187 1.49 -16.17 3.07
CA TYR A 187 0.63 -15.00 3.22
C TYR A 187 -0.79 -15.42 3.63
N VAL A 188 -1.23 -14.94 4.79
CA VAL A 188 -2.55 -15.24 5.37
C VAL A 188 -3.29 -13.93 5.59
N ASN A 189 -4.46 -13.78 4.98
CA ASN A 189 -5.33 -12.64 5.22
C ASN A 189 -6.39 -13.01 6.28
N PHE A 190 -6.39 -12.29 7.41
CA PHE A 190 -7.30 -12.53 8.53
C PHE A 190 -8.76 -12.13 8.26
N GLU A 191 -9.05 -11.36 7.21
CA GLU A 191 -10.44 -11.15 6.76
C GLU A 191 -11.12 -12.42 6.24
N GLN A 192 -10.31 -13.40 5.79
CA GLN A 192 -10.81 -14.65 5.21
C GLN A 192 -10.87 -15.79 6.23
N ILE A 193 -10.36 -15.57 7.45
CA ILE A 193 -10.43 -16.55 8.53
C ILE A 193 -11.82 -16.48 9.13
N GLY A 194 -12.56 -17.59 9.08
CA GLY A 194 -13.91 -17.66 9.64
C GLY A 194 -13.92 -17.27 11.11
N VAL A 195 -14.56 -16.16 11.44
CA VAL A 195 -14.63 -15.56 12.79
C VAL A 195 -15.65 -16.28 13.69
N PHE A 196 -15.93 -17.56 13.42
CA PHE A 196 -16.84 -18.37 14.23
C PHE A 196 -16.01 -19.36 15.05
N ASP A 197 -16.11 -19.25 16.37
CA ASP A 197 -15.17 -19.72 17.40
C ASP A 197 -14.65 -21.16 17.28
N THR A 198 -15.35 -22.09 16.64
CA THR A 198 -14.90 -23.49 16.63
C THR A 198 -13.90 -23.84 15.53
N ASN A 199 -13.72 -22.96 14.52
CA ASN A 199 -12.97 -23.30 13.31
C ASN A 199 -11.77 -22.40 13.02
N PHE A 200 -11.31 -21.57 13.97
CA PHE A 200 -10.18 -20.65 13.76
C PHE A 200 -8.93 -21.37 13.25
N TRP A 201 -8.45 -22.37 13.98
CA TRP A 201 -7.23 -23.12 13.64
C TRP A 201 -7.33 -23.83 12.29
N SER A 202 -8.46 -24.48 12.02
CA SER A 202 -8.76 -25.11 10.71
C SER A 202 -8.78 -24.11 9.57
N SER A 203 -9.35 -22.91 9.79
CA SER A 203 -9.39 -21.83 8.81
C SER A 203 -8.00 -21.23 8.57
N LEU A 204 -7.20 -21.07 9.62
CA LEU A 204 -5.82 -20.62 9.54
C LEU A 204 -4.98 -21.62 8.74
N GLY A 205 -5.05 -22.91 9.07
CA GLY A 205 -4.35 -23.97 8.36
C GLY A 205 -4.75 -24.06 6.89
N THR A 206 -6.04 -23.95 6.59
CA THR A 206 -6.55 -23.89 5.21
C THR A 206 -6.03 -22.66 4.47
N SER A 207 -5.99 -21.49 5.12
CA SER A 207 -5.50 -20.26 4.51
C SER A 207 -4.01 -20.36 4.17
N ILE A 208 -3.19 -20.93 5.07
CA ILE A 208 -1.77 -21.22 4.82
C ILE A 208 -1.61 -22.19 3.63
N TYR A 209 -2.45 -23.23 3.54
CA TYR A 209 -2.40 -24.18 2.43
C TYR A 209 -2.77 -23.54 1.08
N VAL A 210 -3.90 -22.83 1.01
CA VAL A 210 -4.45 -22.29 -0.25
C VAL A 210 -3.52 -21.26 -0.89
N HIS A 211 -2.88 -20.42 -0.07
CA HIS A 211 -2.03 -19.34 -0.56
C HIS A 211 -0.62 -19.81 -0.93
N ASN A 212 -0.23 -21.02 -0.52
CA ASN A 212 1.04 -21.63 -0.90
C ASN A 212 0.79 -22.85 -1.80
N ARG A 213 0.77 -22.65 -3.12
CA ARG A 213 0.62 -23.72 -4.12
C ARG A 213 1.88 -24.59 -4.24
N GLY A 214 2.27 -25.23 -3.13
CA GLY A 214 3.45 -26.08 -3.02
C GLY A 214 3.17 -27.38 -2.29
N LYS A 215 3.97 -28.42 -2.56
CA LYS A 215 3.87 -29.71 -1.85
C LYS A 215 4.14 -29.59 -0.34
N LEU A 216 4.84 -28.53 0.10
CA LEU A 216 5.39 -28.34 1.45
C LEU A 216 4.34 -27.99 2.53
N PHE A 217 3.20 -27.42 2.16
CA PHE A 217 2.14 -27.04 3.12
C PHE A 217 0.91 -27.97 3.04
N LYS A 218 1.02 -29.12 2.38
CA LYS A 218 -0.13 -30.03 2.15
C LYS A 218 -0.81 -30.49 3.44
N SER A 219 -0.05 -30.70 4.52
CA SER A 219 -0.58 -31.11 5.81
C SER A 219 -1.12 -29.95 6.67
N CYS A 220 -1.02 -28.68 6.23
CA CYS A 220 -1.63 -27.56 6.96
C CYS A 220 -3.16 -27.66 7.06
N VAL A 221 -3.82 -28.37 6.14
CA VAL A 221 -5.28 -28.62 6.22
C VAL A 221 -5.68 -29.45 7.44
N GLU A 222 -4.71 -30.08 8.11
CA GLU A 222 -4.93 -30.90 9.30
C GLU A 222 -4.78 -30.12 10.61
N ILE A 223 -4.38 -28.84 10.57
CA ILE A 223 -4.24 -27.99 11.75
C ILE A 223 -5.63 -27.72 12.34
N LYS A 224 -5.99 -28.35 13.45
CA LYS A 224 -7.30 -28.20 14.11
C LYS A 224 -7.21 -27.45 15.44
N ASN A 225 -6.01 -27.32 16.00
CA ASN A 225 -5.75 -26.67 17.28
C ASN A 225 -4.32 -26.09 17.34
N SER A 226 -4.00 -25.43 18.45
CA SER A 226 -2.69 -24.83 18.71
C SER A 226 -1.52 -25.83 18.70
N ARG A 227 -1.73 -27.05 19.20
CA ARG A 227 -0.72 -28.11 19.22
C ARG A 227 -0.38 -28.57 17.81
N ASP A 228 -1.38 -28.74 16.95
CA ASP A 228 -1.16 -29.12 15.56
C ASP A 228 -0.35 -28.04 14.82
N PHE A 229 -0.64 -26.76 15.08
CA PHE A 229 0.13 -25.64 14.52
C PHE A 229 1.59 -25.66 14.97
N LEU A 230 1.84 -25.85 16.26
CA LEU A 230 3.20 -25.96 16.81
C LEU A 230 3.96 -27.15 16.23
N LEU A 231 3.30 -28.32 16.15
CA LEU A 231 3.90 -29.53 15.62
C LEU A 231 4.27 -29.31 14.16
N PHE A 232 3.32 -28.86 13.33
CA PHE A 232 3.54 -28.63 11.90
C PHE A 232 4.78 -27.78 11.61
N PHE A 233 5.00 -26.69 12.36
CA PHE A 233 6.17 -25.83 12.18
C PHE A 233 7.41 -26.24 13.00
N SER A 234 7.34 -27.30 13.79
CA SER A 234 8.50 -27.80 14.54
C SER A 234 9.54 -28.39 13.59
N LYS A 235 10.83 -28.19 13.88
CA LYS A 235 11.91 -28.79 13.07
C LYS A 235 11.85 -30.32 13.05
N ALA A 236 11.34 -30.94 14.11
CA ALA A 236 11.27 -32.39 14.24
C ALA A 236 10.32 -33.05 13.22
N THR A 237 9.28 -32.34 12.79
CA THR A 237 8.28 -32.85 11.83
C THR A 237 8.20 -32.03 10.55
N TRP A 238 9.09 -31.06 10.37
CA TRP A 238 9.15 -30.24 9.17
C TRP A 238 9.61 -31.10 7.98
N GLU A 239 8.75 -31.27 6.98
CA GLU A 239 9.03 -32.06 5.78
C GLU A 239 9.83 -31.28 4.72
N GLY A 240 10.06 -29.98 4.94
CA GLY A 240 10.85 -29.15 4.03
C GLY A 240 12.36 -29.32 4.23
N PRO A 241 13.18 -28.82 3.28
CA PRO A 241 14.63 -28.83 3.41
C PRO A 241 15.11 -28.13 4.69
N GLU A 242 16.17 -28.64 5.33
CA GLU A 242 16.71 -28.12 6.61
C GLU A 242 17.22 -26.66 6.52
N ASP A 243 17.63 -26.26 5.32
CA ASP A 243 18.11 -24.92 4.98
C ASP A 243 16.96 -23.95 4.67
N LYS A 244 15.76 -24.44 4.35
CA LYS A 244 14.63 -23.58 4.02
C LYS A 244 14.00 -22.97 5.26
N ARG A 245 13.90 -21.63 5.22
CA ARG A 245 13.43 -20.76 6.28
C ARG A 245 12.02 -20.27 5.97
N VAL A 246 11.07 -20.53 6.88
CA VAL A 246 9.66 -20.15 6.69
C VAL A 246 9.40 -18.74 7.20
N VAL A 247 8.77 -17.88 6.40
CA VAL A 247 8.35 -16.54 6.82
C VAL A 247 6.82 -16.45 6.76
N LEU A 248 6.19 -16.10 7.88
CA LEU A 248 4.73 -15.99 7.98
C LEU A 248 4.32 -14.52 7.93
N PHE A 249 3.38 -14.19 7.05
CA PHE A 249 2.79 -12.86 6.93
C PHE A 249 1.29 -12.95 7.26
N PHE A 250 0.88 -12.26 8.30
CA PHE A 250 -0.49 -12.18 8.79
C PHE A 250 -1.07 -10.79 8.48
N ASP A 251 -1.79 -10.68 7.37
CA ASP A 251 -2.42 -9.44 6.92
C ASP A 251 -3.82 -9.24 7.50
N GLU A 252 -4.25 -7.98 7.58
CA GLU A 252 -5.46 -7.54 8.28
C GLU A 252 -5.51 -8.03 9.74
N PHE A 253 -4.37 -7.98 10.44
CA PHE A 253 -4.23 -8.46 11.81
C PHE A 253 -5.14 -7.73 12.82
N ASP A 254 -5.69 -6.56 12.45
CA ASP A 254 -6.73 -5.88 13.24
C ASP A 254 -7.97 -6.76 13.47
N LYS A 255 -8.23 -7.78 12.64
CA LYS A 255 -9.35 -8.70 12.87
C LYS A 255 -9.17 -9.57 14.12
N MET A 256 -7.97 -9.60 14.72
CA MET A 256 -7.77 -10.21 16.04
C MET A 256 -8.72 -9.61 17.09
N TYR A 257 -9.09 -8.33 16.98
CA TYR A 257 -10.07 -7.71 17.89
C TYR A 257 -11.48 -8.30 17.80
N THR A 258 -11.81 -8.98 16.70
CA THR A 258 -13.14 -9.57 16.48
C THR A 258 -13.22 -11.06 16.82
N ILE A 259 -12.08 -11.71 17.05
CA ILE A 259 -12.00 -13.14 17.42
C ILE A 259 -12.30 -13.31 18.91
N ASP A 260 -12.91 -14.44 19.30
CA ASP A 260 -13.11 -14.81 20.70
C ASP A 260 -11.83 -14.69 21.52
N GLU A 261 -12.00 -14.21 22.75
CA GLU A 261 -10.90 -13.88 23.62
C GLU A 261 -10.03 -15.09 23.97
N LYS A 262 -10.61 -16.27 24.17
CA LYS A 262 -9.83 -17.46 24.53
C LYS A 262 -8.94 -17.89 23.37
N ILE A 263 -9.48 -17.94 22.16
CA ILE A 263 -8.75 -18.32 20.94
C ILE A 263 -7.68 -17.29 20.63
N ARG A 264 -8.02 -16.00 20.72
CA ARG A 264 -7.07 -14.91 20.53
C ARG A 264 -5.90 -15.01 21.50
N ASN A 265 -6.18 -15.19 22.79
CA ASN A 265 -5.16 -15.28 23.83
C ASN A 265 -4.29 -16.52 23.63
N GLU A 266 -4.89 -17.66 23.30
CA GLU A 266 -4.17 -18.88 22.94
C GLU A 266 -3.23 -18.64 21.76
N PHE A 267 -3.72 -18.05 20.67
CA PHE A 267 -2.93 -17.77 19.48
C PHE A 267 -1.72 -16.85 19.77
N LEU A 268 -1.94 -15.76 20.50
CA LEU A 268 -0.85 -14.83 20.88
C LEU A 268 0.19 -15.50 21.80
N GLN A 269 -0.23 -16.38 22.70
CA GLN A 269 0.68 -17.16 23.55
C GLN A 269 1.52 -18.14 22.73
N ILE A 270 0.92 -18.76 21.70
CA ILE A 270 1.63 -19.67 20.79
C ILE A 270 2.70 -18.92 20.00
N LEU A 271 2.36 -17.76 19.42
CA LEU A 271 3.35 -16.92 18.73
C LEU A 271 4.50 -16.51 19.66
N ARG A 272 4.19 -16.16 20.91
CA ARG A 272 5.22 -15.82 21.90
C ARG A 272 6.11 -17.01 22.24
N SER A 273 5.52 -18.20 22.38
CA SER A 273 6.26 -19.44 22.66
C SER A 273 7.24 -19.75 21.52
N ILE A 274 6.78 -19.63 20.26
CA ILE A 274 7.63 -19.79 19.09
C ILE A 274 8.76 -18.76 19.09
N ARG A 275 8.47 -17.48 19.36
CA ARG A 275 9.50 -16.43 19.41
C ARG A 275 10.60 -16.73 20.44
N ASN A 276 10.21 -17.19 21.63
CA ASN A 276 11.15 -17.46 22.72
C ASN A 276 12.01 -18.70 22.47
N ASP A 277 11.54 -19.65 21.67
CA ASP A 277 12.28 -20.86 21.29
C ASP A 277 12.38 -21.02 19.77
N ILE A 278 12.72 -19.93 19.08
CA ILE A 278 12.68 -19.86 17.60
C ILE A 278 13.57 -20.91 16.92
N ASN A 279 14.62 -21.38 17.63
CA ASN A 279 15.54 -22.38 17.11
C ASN A 279 14.92 -23.78 16.97
N SER A 280 13.81 -24.06 17.66
CA SER A 280 13.09 -25.34 17.58
C SER A 280 12.09 -25.41 16.43
N TYR A 281 11.87 -24.30 15.72
CA TYR A 281 10.88 -24.19 14.64
C TYR A 281 11.54 -23.93 13.28
N ALA A 282 10.86 -24.32 12.20
CA ALA A 282 11.23 -23.99 10.82
C ALA A 282 10.91 -22.52 10.48
N ILE A 283 10.16 -21.84 11.34
CA ILE A 283 9.83 -20.42 11.24
C ILE A 283 11.09 -19.58 11.45
N GLN A 284 11.38 -18.75 10.47
CA GLN A 284 12.43 -17.73 10.52
C GLN A 284 11.88 -16.42 11.06
N ALA A 285 10.76 -15.91 10.55
CA ALA A 285 10.19 -14.64 11.00
C ALA A 285 8.66 -14.61 10.85
N ILE A 286 8.01 -13.73 11.63
CA ILE A 286 6.56 -13.51 11.57
C ILE A 286 6.27 -12.01 11.47
N PHE A 287 5.43 -11.63 10.51
CA PHE A 287 4.95 -10.26 10.33
C PHE A 287 3.45 -10.16 10.60
N ALA A 288 3.05 -9.28 11.52
CA ALA A 288 1.67 -8.86 11.68
C ALA A 288 1.46 -7.54 10.93
N ILE A 289 0.52 -7.53 9.97
CA ILE A 289 0.26 -6.38 9.11
C ILE A 289 -1.15 -5.85 9.38
N GLY A 290 -1.28 -4.55 9.60
CA GLY A 290 -2.56 -3.96 9.96
C GLY A 290 -2.54 -2.44 10.09
N THR A 291 -3.63 -1.88 10.60
CA THR A 291 -3.74 -0.44 10.88
C THR A 291 -3.00 -0.07 12.15
N PHE A 292 -2.98 1.21 12.52
CA PHE A 292 -2.38 1.66 13.77
C PHE A 292 -2.95 0.97 15.02
N ALA A 293 -4.17 0.40 14.92
CA ALA A 293 -4.79 -0.29 16.06
C ALA A 293 -3.93 -1.46 16.56
N ILE A 294 -3.25 -2.23 15.68
CA ILE A 294 -2.47 -3.40 16.09
C ILE A 294 -1.26 -3.08 16.98
N LEU A 295 -0.83 -1.82 17.06
CA LEU A 295 0.20 -1.39 18.01
C LEU A 295 -0.29 -1.45 19.47
N HIS A 296 -1.60 -1.32 19.68
CA HIS A 296 -2.25 -1.32 20.99
C HIS A 296 -2.92 -2.66 21.30
N ILE A 297 -2.48 -3.73 20.63
CA ILE A 297 -3.02 -5.06 20.86
C ILE A 297 -2.82 -5.47 22.32
N ASP A 298 -1.77 -5.03 23.00
CA ASP A 298 -1.58 -5.31 24.44
C ASP A 298 -2.54 -4.56 25.36
N SER A 299 -2.59 -3.22 25.25
CA SER A 299 -3.22 -2.37 26.28
C SER A 299 -4.73 -2.59 26.38
N ARG A 300 -5.41 -2.91 25.27
CA ARG A 300 -6.85 -3.19 25.28
C ARG A 300 -7.20 -4.56 25.86
N PHE A 301 -6.24 -5.48 25.96
CA PHE A 301 -6.49 -6.85 26.44
C PHE A 301 -6.10 -7.05 27.90
N SER A 302 -5.17 -6.24 28.41
CA SER A 302 -4.83 -6.20 29.84
C SER A 302 -5.93 -5.59 30.71
N GLU A 303 -6.77 -4.72 30.16
CA GLU A 303 -7.88 -4.09 30.88
C GLU A 303 -9.13 -4.98 30.96
N ALA A 304 -9.39 -5.80 29.93
CA ALA A 304 -10.57 -6.67 29.86
C ALA A 304 -10.36 -8.03 30.54
N SER A 305 -9.12 -8.51 30.58
CA SER A 305 -8.74 -9.78 31.19
C SER A 305 -7.71 -9.47 32.26
N ASN A 306 -7.91 -9.90 33.51
CA ASN A 306 -6.92 -9.77 34.61
C ASN A 306 -5.65 -10.64 34.36
N SER A 307 -5.18 -10.70 33.12
CA SER A 307 -4.04 -11.49 32.66
C SER A 307 -2.94 -10.55 32.17
N ASN A 308 -1.72 -10.75 32.66
CA ASN A 308 -0.51 -10.06 32.19
C ASN A 308 -0.08 -10.60 30.81
N LEU A 309 -0.99 -10.56 29.83
CA LEU A 309 -0.68 -10.96 28.47
C LEU A 309 0.21 -9.88 27.85
N THR A 310 1.38 -10.29 27.37
CA THR A 310 2.38 -9.39 26.77
C THR A 310 2.61 -9.83 25.32
N SER A 311 2.58 -8.88 24.38
CA SER A 311 2.54 -9.13 22.94
C SER A 311 3.72 -10.00 22.47
N PRO A 312 3.48 -10.90 21.49
CA PRO A 312 4.55 -11.55 20.75
C PRO A 312 5.32 -10.58 19.84
N PHE A 313 4.89 -9.34 19.68
CA PHE A 313 5.53 -8.30 18.88
C PHE A 313 6.06 -7.15 19.74
N ASN A 314 7.29 -6.71 19.48
CA ASN A 314 7.85 -5.54 20.15
C ASN A 314 7.51 -4.27 19.35
N ILE A 315 6.82 -3.32 19.99
CA ILE A 315 6.42 -2.04 19.36
C ILE A 315 7.65 -1.25 18.89
N LYS A 316 8.77 -1.32 19.61
CA LYS A 316 10.02 -0.63 19.21
C LYS A 316 10.61 -1.17 17.91
N ASP A 317 10.27 -2.40 17.55
CA ASP A 317 10.72 -3.07 16.34
C ASP A 317 9.70 -2.98 15.19
N SER A 318 8.61 -2.22 15.38
CA SER A 318 7.58 -2.04 14.36
C SER A 318 8.05 -1.15 13.21
N ILE A 319 7.57 -1.47 12.00
CA ILE A 319 7.90 -0.78 10.76
C ILE A 319 6.66 -0.01 10.31
N HIS A 320 6.82 1.31 10.12
CA HIS A 320 5.79 2.16 9.53
C HIS A 320 5.89 2.12 8.00
N ASN A 321 4.79 1.78 7.32
CA ASN A 321 4.74 1.86 5.86
C ASN A 321 4.66 3.33 5.42
N PRO A 322 5.60 3.84 4.60
CA PRO A 322 5.66 5.27 4.25
C PRO A 322 4.62 5.69 3.20
N ASN A 323 4.36 7.00 3.16
CA ASN A 323 3.70 7.69 2.03
C ASN A 323 4.61 7.76 0.81
N PHE A 324 4.03 7.95 -0.37
CA PHE A 324 4.80 8.30 -1.56
C PHE A 324 5.44 9.68 -1.43
N THR A 325 6.70 9.78 -1.83
CA THR A 325 7.39 11.07 -1.98
C THR A 325 6.87 11.80 -3.21
N LEU A 326 7.13 13.11 -3.30
CA LEU A 326 6.78 13.88 -4.49
C LEU A 326 7.44 13.29 -5.74
N ASP A 327 8.70 12.87 -5.65
CA ASP A 327 9.43 12.27 -6.76
C ASP A 327 8.79 10.95 -7.23
N GLN A 328 8.30 10.13 -6.29
CA GLN A 328 7.58 8.90 -6.60
C GLN A 328 6.24 9.19 -7.28
N VAL A 329 5.48 10.17 -6.81
CA VAL A 329 4.24 10.61 -7.46
C VAL A 329 4.56 11.18 -8.85
N GLN A 330 5.62 11.95 -8.99
CA GLN A 330 6.05 12.50 -10.29
C GLN A 330 6.42 11.39 -11.28
N ALA A 331 7.22 10.40 -10.87
CA ALA A 331 7.57 9.26 -11.70
C ALA A 331 6.32 8.50 -12.17
N LEU A 332 5.40 8.21 -11.23
CA LEU A 332 4.15 7.51 -11.49
C LEU A 332 3.26 8.24 -12.50
N TYR A 333 3.08 9.56 -12.33
CA TYR A 333 2.27 10.37 -13.24
C TYR A 333 2.95 10.68 -14.57
N THR A 334 4.29 10.68 -14.60
CA THR A 334 5.06 10.80 -15.84
C THR A 334 4.88 9.54 -16.70
N GLU A 335 4.94 8.36 -16.09
CA GLU A 335 4.65 7.09 -16.76
C GLU A 335 3.21 7.05 -17.28
N PHE A 336 2.23 7.39 -16.45
CA PHE A 336 0.84 7.50 -16.86
C PHE A 336 0.65 8.49 -18.01
N GLY A 337 1.32 9.64 -17.96
CA GLY A 337 1.29 10.64 -19.03
C GLY A 337 1.80 10.10 -20.37
N LYS A 338 2.94 9.40 -20.35
CA LYS A 338 3.53 8.76 -21.53
C LYS A 338 2.59 7.74 -22.16
N ASP A 339 2.04 6.83 -21.35
CA ASP A 339 1.13 5.76 -21.82
C ASP A 339 -0.17 6.31 -22.43
N ASN A 340 -0.61 7.48 -21.96
CA ASN A 340 -1.86 8.11 -22.39
C ASN A 340 -1.65 9.20 -23.44
N ILE A 341 -0.40 9.48 -23.82
CA ILE A 341 -0.04 10.58 -24.71
C ILE A 341 -0.65 11.90 -24.18
N ILE A 342 -0.46 12.16 -22.90
CA ILE A 342 -0.88 13.40 -22.23
C ILE A 342 0.30 14.00 -21.49
N THR A 343 0.35 15.32 -21.43
CA THR A 343 1.32 16.04 -20.60
C THR A 343 0.62 16.53 -19.33
N ILE A 344 1.17 16.18 -18.17
CA ILE A 344 0.63 16.61 -16.88
C ILE A 344 1.60 17.64 -16.31
N GLU A 345 1.12 18.86 -16.07
CA GLU A 345 1.96 19.92 -15.51
C GLU A 345 2.45 19.56 -14.11
N MET A 346 3.68 19.98 -13.78
CA MET A 346 4.25 19.72 -12.46
C MET A 346 3.41 20.31 -11.32
N GLY A 347 2.73 21.44 -11.56
CA GLY A 347 1.79 22.03 -10.60
C GLY A 347 0.64 21.08 -10.22
N VAL A 348 0.13 20.28 -11.17
CA VAL A 348 -0.90 19.28 -10.92
C VAL A 348 -0.36 18.14 -10.05
N ILE A 349 0.84 17.65 -10.37
CA ILE A 349 1.51 16.58 -9.61
C ILE A 349 1.79 17.04 -8.17
N GLN A 350 2.27 18.27 -7.99
CA GLN A 350 2.50 18.89 -6.68
C GLN A 350 1.19 19.05 -5.90
N ASP A 351 0.12 19.48 -6.56
CA ASP A 351 -1.18 19.64 -5.92
C ASP A 351 -1.79 18.27 -5.53
N ILE A 352 -1.67 17.23 -6.36
CA ILE A 352 -2.05 15.85 -6.01
C ILE A 352 -1.26 15.35 -4.80
N HIS A 353 0.08 15.51 -4.81
CA HIS A 353 0.92 15.10 -3.69
C HIS A 353 0.54 15.84 -2.41
N THR A 354 0.37 17.17 -2.49
CA THR A 354 -0.03 18.02 -1.35
C THR A 354 -1.39 17.64 -0.79
N ARG A 355 -2.38 17.38 -1.67
CA ARG A 355 -3.75 16.99 -1.27
C ARG A 355 -3.81 15.62 -0.64
N THR A 356 -3.04 14.69 -1.16
CA THR A 356 -3.05 13.29 -0.70
C THR A 356 -2.03 13.02 0.41
N ASN A 357 -1.11 13.96 0.66
CA ASN A 357 0.12 13.75 1.42
C ASN A 357 0.92 12.51 0.94
N GLY A 358 0.80 12.16 -0.35
CA GLY A 358 1.39 10.94 -0.92
C GLY A 358 0.71 9.63 -0.53
N HIS A 359 -0.51 9.65 0.03
CA HIS A 359 -1.24 8.43 0.39
C HIS A 359 -1.53 7.59 -0.86
N ALA A 360 -0.91 6.41 -0.97
CA ALA A 360 -0.96 5.55 -2.16
C ALA A 360 -2.36 5.39 -2.78
N GLY A 361 -3.36 4.98 -1.99
CA GLY A 361 -4.73 4.82 -2.49
C GLY A 361 -5.38 6.12 -3.00
N LEU A 362 -5.11 7.28 -2.37
CA LEU A 362 -5.67 8.56 -2.80
C LEU A 362 -4.96 9.10 -4.04
N VAL A 363 -3.65 8.90 -4.12
CA VAL A 363 -2.84 9.20 -5.31
C VAL A 363 -3.39 8.40 -6.50
N CYS A 364 -3.52 7.08 -6.36
CA CYS A 364 -4.07 6.24 -7.42
C CYS A 364 -5.52 6.61 -7.79
N LEU A 365 -6.32 7.07 -6.83
CA LEU A 365 -7.67 7.53 -7.08
C LEU A 365 -7.71 8.80 -7.94
N CYS A 366 -6.81 9.76 -7.69
CA CYS A 366 -6.67 10.95 -8.53
C CYS A 366 -6.30 10.55 -9.96
N GLY A 367 -5.39 9.59 -10.13
CA GLY A 367 -4.99 9.07 -11.44
C GLY A 367 -6.16 8.43 -12.19
N ARG A 368 -6.95 7.60 -11.50
CA ARG A 368 -8.16 6.99 -12.05
C ARG A 368 -9.22 8.02 -12.44
N ALA A 369 -9.41 9.04 -11.61
CA ALA A 369 -10.36 10.11 -11.89
C ALA A 369 -9.94 10.91 -13.13
N ILE A 370 -8.65 11.19 -13.28
CA ILE A 370 -8.11 11.81 -14.49
C ILE A 370 -8.37 10.93 -15.71
N GLU A 371 -8.06 9.63 -15.62
CA GLU A 371 -8.24 8.69 -16.72
C GLU A 371 -9.70 8.62 -17.18
N ASN A 372 -10.64 8.53 -16.24
CA ASN A 372 -12.06 8.33 -16.54
C ASN A 372 -12.73 9.60 -17.08
N HIS A 373 -12.35 10.77 -16.57
CA HIS A 373 -13.15 11.97 -16.74
C HIS A 373 -12.43 13.12 -17.45
N LEU A 374 -11.12 13.27 -17.27
CA LEU A 374 -10.37 14.39 -17.83
C LEU A 374 -9.82 14.09 -19.22
N ILE A 375 -9.30 12.88 -19.46
CA ILE A 375 -8.63 12.55 -20.72
C ILE A 375 -9.54 12.77 -21.95
N SER A 376 -10.83 12.46 -21.84
CA SER A 376 -11.80 12.62 -22.92
C SER A 376 -12.15 14.08 -23.22
N LEU A 377 -11.88 15.00 -22.28
CA LEU A 377 -12.20 16.42 -22.38
C LEU A 377 -11.01 17.28 -22.82
N LEU A 378 -9.84 16.67 -23.05
CA LEU A 378 -8.64 17.39 -23.43
C LEU A 378 -8.72 17.92 -24.87
N ASP A 379 -8.14 19.10 -25.06
CA ASP A 379 -7.94 19.70 -26.38
C ASP A 379 -6.82 18.99 -27.17
N ASN A 380 -6.53 19.48 -28.38
CA ASN A 380 -5.52 18.89 -29.27
C ASN A 380 -4.11 18.85 -28.66
N ASN A 381 -3.80 19.72 -27.70
CA ASN A 381 -2.49 19.76 -27.05
C ASN A 381 -2.37 18.70 -25.95
N ARG A 382 -3.49 18.12 -25.49
CA ARG A 382 -3.56 17.03 -24.51
C ARG A 382 -2.77 17.34 -23.23
N ILE A 383 -2.89 18.57 -22.75
CA ILE A 383 -2.23 19.07 -21.54
C ILE A 383 -3.24 19.13 -20.40
N ILE A 384 -2.90 18.49 -19.27
CA ILE A 384 -3.60 18.70 -18.01
C ILE A 384 -2.88 19.83 -17.28
N SER A 385 -3.42 21.04 -17.44
CA SER A 385 -2.92 22.21 -16.72
C SER A 385 -3.45 22.29 -15.30
N ILE A 386 -2.76 23.05 -14.45
CA ILE A 386 -3.20 23.31 -13.08
C ILE A 386 -4.62 23.91 -13.05
N ASP A 387 -4.94 24.87 -13.92
CA ASP A 387 -6.27 25.50 -13.96
C ASP A 387 -7.39 24.52 -14.35
N LEU A 388 -7.09 23.53 -15.21
CA LEU A 388 -8.05 22.49 -15.59
C LEU A 388 -8.24 21.49 -14.44
N TRP A 389 -7.15 21.01 -13.86
CA TRP A 389 -7.17 20.11 -12.72
C TRP A 389 -7.92 20.71 -11.53
N GLU A 390 -7.69 21.98 -11.24
CA GLU A 390 -8.36 22.69 -10.17
C GLU A 390 -9.86 22.77 -10.41
N ARG A 391 -10.32 23.09 -11.63
CA ARG A 391 -11.76 23.10 -11.95
C ARG A 391 -12.41 21.72 -11.88
N PHE A 392 -11.70 20.67 -12.27
CA PHE A 392 -12.18 19.29 -12.21
C PHE A 392 -12.30 18.77 -10.76
N SER A 393 -11.24 18.98 -9.97
CA SER A 393 -11.15 18.51 -8.58
C SER A 393 -12.28 19.02 -7.69
N VAL A 394 -12.84 20.16 -8.06
CA VAL A 394 -13.92 20.86 -7.37
C VAL A 394 -15.28 20.21 -7.58
N ASN A 395 -15.56 19.73 -8.78
CA ASN A 395 -16.90 19.30 -9.19
C ASN A 395 -17.06 17.78 -9.20
N GLU A 396 -16.03 17.04 -9.63
CA GLU A 396 -16.16 15.63 -10.06
C GLU A 396 -15.40 14.66 -9.14
N LEU A 397 -14.25 15.06 -8.60
CA LEU A 397 -13.40 14.18 -7.77
C LEU A 397 -14.10 13.73 -6.46
N ILE A 398 -15.05 14.53 -5.97
CA ILE A 398 -15.85 14.25 -4.78
C ILE A 398 -16.82 13.06 -5.02
N GLU A 399 -17.29 12.87 -6.26
CA GLU A 399 -18.20 11.78 -6.60
C GLU A 399 -17.49 10.41 -6.67
N GLU A 400 -16.25 10.39 -7.14
CA GLU A 400 -15.36 9.21 -7.23
C GLU A 400 -14.85 8.69 -5.87
N MET A 401 -15.15 9.40 -4.77
CA MET A 401 -14.69 9.05 -3.42
C MET A 401 -15.78 8.52 -2.48
N PRO A 402 -16.45 7.37 -2.73
CA PRO A 402 -17.42 6.77 -1.80
C PRO A 402 -16.86 6.52 -0.39
N THR A 403 -15.56 6.26 -0.25
CA THR A 403 -14.88 6.02 1.03
C THR A 403 -14.65 7.31 1.81
N MET A 404 -14.33 8.43 1.15
CA MET A 404 -14.36 9.75 1.78
C MET A 404 -15.79 10.14 2.08
N LYS A 405 -16.75 9.92 1.16
CA LYS A 405 -18.18 10.09 1.41
C LYS A 405 -18.64 9.28 2.61
N LYS A 406 -18.21 8.02 2.82
CA LYS A 406 -18.53 7.19 3.99
C LYS A 406 -17.84 7.70 5.26
N LYS A 407 -16.57 8.10 5.21
CA LYS A 407 -15.86 8.69 6.37
C LYS A 407 -16.45 10.04 6.76
N LEU A 408 -16.79 10.88 5.80
CA LEU A 408 -17.45 12.18 5.97
C LEU A 408 -18.91 11.98 6.38
N SER A 409 -19.68 11.11 5.73
CA SER A 409 -21.09 10.88 6.03
C SER A 409 -21.32 10.14 7.34
N SER A 410 -20.37 9.30 7.77
CA SER A 410 -20.42 8.65 9.10
C SER A 410 -19.89 9.54 10.23
N THR A 411 -19.26 10.68 9.92
CA THR A 411 -18.87 11.66 10.94
C THR A 411 -19.77 12.87 10.86
N LEU A 412 -20.20 13.32 12.03
CA LEU A 412 -20.83 14.62 12.30
C LEU A 412 -20.23 15.83 11.58
N LEU A 413 -18.98 15.72 11.09
CA LEU A 413 -18.35 16.69 10.21
C LEU A 413 -19.25 17.01 9.00
N HIS A 414 -19.85 16.02 8.33
CA HIS A 414 -20.65 16.29 7.14
C HIS A 414 -21.90 17.12 7.42
N GLN A 415 -22.56 17.01 8.58
CA GLN A 415 -23.70 17.87 8.92
C GLN A 415 -23.28 19.24 9.48
N TYR A 416 -22.17 19.31 10.22
CA TYR A 416 -21.69 20.57 10.80
C TYR A 416 -21.00 21.46 9.76
N VAL A 417 -20.14 20.88 8.91
CA VAL A 417 -19.40 21.53 7.82
C VAL A 417 -20.37 22.09 6.77
N HIS A 418 -21.41 21.34 6.43
CA HIS A 418 -22.42 21.75 5.44
C HIS A 418 -23.28 22.94 5.89
N SER A 419 -23.30 23.26 7.19
CA SER A 419 -24.06 24.39 7.75
C SER A 419 -23.23 25.69 7.90
N ARG A 420 -21.89 25.62 7.80
CA ARG A 420 -21.00 26.75 8.07
C ARG A 420 -19.89 27.01 7.04
N LEU A 421 -19.59 26.07 6.15
CA LEU A 421 -18.56 26.26 5.11
C LEU A 421 -19.25 26.51 3.75
N PRO A 422 -18.93 27.61 3.03
CA PRO A 422 -19.44 27.85 1.69
C PRO A 422 -19.13 26.69 0.73
N GLU A 423 -19.98 26.47 -0.28
CA GLU A 423 -19.81 25.39 -1.27
C GLU A 423 -18.42 25.38 -1.95
N CYS A 424 -17.73 26.53 -1.99
CA CYS A 424 -16.37 26.63 -2.53
C CYS A 424 -15.26 26.12 -1.60
N MET A 425 -15.57 25.72 -0.37
CA MET A 425 -14.60 25.20 0.59
C MET A 425 -14.51 23.66 0.59
N TRP A 426 -15.43 22.98 -0.12
CA TRP A 426 -15.33 21.53 -0.39
C TRP A 426 -14.18 21.17 -1.32
N MET A 427 -13.68 22.17 -2.02
CA MET A 427 -12.74 22.08 -3.12
C MET A 427 -11.32 21.69 -2.74
N ALA A 428 -10.96 21.70 -1.46
CA ALA A 428 -9.58 21.47 -1.03
C ALA A 428 -9.54 20.83 0.35
N PHE A 429 -9.81 19.53 0.36
CA PHE A 429 -9.62 18.67 1.52
C PHE A 429 -8.42 17.76 1.27
N SER A 430 -7.24 18.12 1.79
CA SER A 430 -6.35 17.08 2.31
C SER A 430 -6.99 16.53 3.58
N ILE A 431 -7.17 15.22 3.70
CA ILE A 431 -7.49 14.56 4.98
C ILE A 431 -6.32 13.64 5.27
N GLY A 432 -5.35 14.14 6.03
CA GLY A 432 -4.13 13.39 6.37
C GLY A 432 -3.77 13.54 7.83
N GLN A 433 -3.19 12.48 8.39
CA GLN A 433 -2.50 12.52 9.67
C GLN A 433 -1.10 13.09 9.43
N TRP A 434 -0.70 14.13 10.18
CA TRP A 434 0.60 14.79 9.98
C TRP A 434 1.59 14.37 11.06
N HIS A 435 2.73 13.82 10.62
CA HIS A 435 3.85 13.47 11.49
C HIS A 435 4.77 14.67 11.67
N MET A 436 4.95 15.11 12.91
CA MET A 436 5.74 16.29 13.26
C MET A 436 6.77 15.95 14.32
N ILE A 437 7.99 16.43 14.11
CA ILE A 437 9.12 16.21 15.02
C ILE A 437 9.32 17.47 15.85
N SER A 438 9.15 17.38 17.17
CA SER A 438 9.49 18.47 18.08
C SER A 438 10.81 18.17 18.80
N TYR A 439 11.62 19.21 18.97
CA TYR A 439 12.83 19.18 19.77
C TYR A 439 12.49 19.69 21.17
N ARG A 440 12.73 18.85 22.20
CA ARG A 440 12.80 19.34 23.57
C ARG A 440 14.27 19.63 23.90
N ASP A 441 14.47 20.76 24.56
CA ASP A 441 15.77 21.21 25.05
C ASP A 441 15.92 20.78 26.52
N ASP A 442 15.77 19.47 26.77
CA ASP A 442 15.86 18.85 28.11
C ASP A 442 17.23 18.18 28.34
N GLY A 443 18.27 18.64 27.64
CA GLY A 443 19.66 18.19 27.84
C GLY A 443 19.97 16.79 27.30
N ASN A 444 18.96 16.05 26.85
CA ASN A 444 19.09 14.80 26.11
C ASN A 444 18.38 14.99 24.77
N ASN A 445 19.15 15.16 23.68
CA ASN A 445 18.67 15.31 22.29
C ASN A 445 17.79 14.13 21.81
N ARG A 446 16.57 13.98 22.36
CA ARG A 446 15.59 12.98 21.94
C ARG A 446 14.54 13.68 21.09
N ARG A 447 14.44 13.25 19.82
CA ARG A 447 13.38 13.66 18.91
C ARG A 447 12.05 13.12 19.44
N GLN A 448 11.10 14.00 19.74
CA GLN A 448 9.74 13.59 20.11
C GLN A 448 8.86 13.64 18.87
N HIS A 449 8.33 12.48 18.49
CA HIS A 449 7.48 12.28 17.32
C HIS A 449 6.02 12.50 17.72
N ASN A 450 5.37 13.51 17.15
CA ASN A 450 3.99 13.90 17.45
C ASN A 450 3.13 13.79 16.18
N TYR A 451 1.84 13.49 16.33
CA TYR A 451 0.92 13.31 15.21
C TYR A 451 -0.36 14.13 15.39
N SER A 452 -0.76 14.88 14.36
CA SER A 452 -2.10 15.50 14.28
C SER A 452 -3.06 14.57 13.56
N ASP A 453 -4.25 14.31 14.13
CA ASP A 453 -5.19 13.30 13.63
C ASP A 453 -5.78 13.61 12.25
N ILE A 454 -6.25 14.85 12.04
CA ILE A 454 -6.74 15.31 10.73
C ILE A 454 -6.34 16.75 10.52
N VAL A 455 -5.67 17.05 9.41
CA VAL A 455 -5.47 18.43 8.95
C VAL A 455 -6.18 18.62 7.62
N ILE A 456 -7.12 19.56 7.61
CA ILE A 456 -7.87 20.00 6.43
C ILE A 456 -7.16 21.22 5.86
N THR A 457 -6.65 21.13 4.62
CA THR A 457 -5.95 22.24 3.97
C THR A 457 -6.61 22.66 2.68
N SER A 458 -7.08 23.91 2.65
CA SER A 458 -7.58 24.62 1.47
C SER A 458 -6.70 25.81 1.10
N ARG A 459 -6.92 26.40 -0.08
CA ARG A 459 -6.18 27.60 -0.53
C ARG A 459 -6.27 28.80 0.42
N ARG A 460 -7.33 28.87 1.23
CA ARG A 460 -7.62 30.02 2.10
C ARG A 460 -7.60 29.69 3.58
N GLN A 461 -7.67 28.40 3.93
CA GLN A 461 -7.82 27.97 5.31
C GLN A 461 -7.13 26.63 5.53
N LYS A 462 -6.42 26.53 6.65
CA LYS A 462 -5.90 25.29 7.19
C LYS A 462 -6.52 25.05 8.56
N ILE A 463 -7.15 23.90 8.74
CA ILE A 463 -7.86 23.52 9.96
C ILE A 463 -7.19 22.27 10.52
N VAL A 464 -6.84 22.32 11.81
CA VAL A 464 -6.33 21.16 12.55
C VAL A 464 -7.46 20.59 13.38
N LEU A 465 -7.72 19.29 13.24
CA LEU A 465 -8.63 18.54 14.08
C LEU A 465 -7.83 17.48 14.84
N GLU A 466 -7.97 17.49 16.15
CA GLU A 466 -7.47 16.47 17.06
C GLU A 466 -8.66 15.63 17.53
N LEU A 467 -8.60 14.32 17.34
CA LEU A 467 -9.68 13.39 17.62
C LEU A 467 -9.40 12.63 18.91
N LEU A 468 -10.37 12.60 19.81
CA LEU A 468 -10.28 11.81 21.03
C LEU A 468 -11.49 10.88 21.14
N ALA A 469 -11.28 9.71 21.73
CA ALA A 469 -12.33 8.76 22.07
C ALA A 469 -12.31 8.48 23.57
N THR A 470 -13.41 8.82 24.26
CA THR A 470 -13.66 8.60 25.70
C THR A 470 -12.42 8.94 26.54
N ALA A 471 -11.94 10.17 26.43
CA ALA A 471 -10.73 10.63 27.06
C ALA A 471 -10.98 11.16 28.48
N THR A 472 -10.06 10.88 29.41
CA THR A 472 -10.11 11.48 30.75
C THR A 472 -9.86 12.98 30.69
N LYS A 473 -10.21 13.72 31.76
CA LYS A 473 -9.95 15.16 31.87
C LYS A 473 -8.45 15.48 31.67
N GLY A 474 -7.56 14.68 32.25
CA GLY A 474 -6.11 14.84 32.07
C GLY A 474 -5.63 14.61 30.64
N ASN A 475 -6.21 13.63 29.93
CA ASN A 475 -5.92 13.43 28.51
C ASN A 475 -6.43 14.60 27.66
N LEU A 476 -7.62 15.12 27.95
CA LEU A 476 -8.15 16.29 27.24
C LEU A 476 -7.23 17.50 27.40
N ASP A 477 -6.74 17.79 28.60
CA ASP A 477 -5.81 18.91 28.86
C ASP A 477 -4.50 18.79 28.06
N GLU A 478 -3.92 17.59 28.02
CA GLU A 478 -2.71 17.34 27.22
C GLU A 478 -2.98 17.62 25.73
N HIS A 479 -4.10 17.11 25.21
CA HIS A 479 -4.45 17.26 23.81
C HIS A 479 -4.87 18.70 23.44
N PHE A 480 -5.43 19.47 24.38
CA PHE A 480 -5.70 20.89 24.17
C PHE A 480 -4.41 21.66 23.86
N GLY A 481 -3.37 21.47 24.67
CA GLY A 481 -2.06 22.09 24.44
C GLY A 481 -1.41 21.59 23.16
N ARG A 482 -1.53 20.29 22.89
CA ARG A 482 -0.98 19.64 21.70
C ARG A 482 -1.59 20.13 20.40
N ALA A 483 -2.92 20.24 20.33
CA ALA A 483 -3.63 20.73 19.16
C ALA A 483 -3.24 22.18 18.81
N LEU A 484 -3.06 23.04 19.82
CA LEU A 484 -2.56 24.41 19.61
C LEU A 484 -1.11 24.43 19.11
N ASN A 485 -0.25 23.55 19.62
CA ASN A 485 1.11 23.43 19.11
C ASN A 485 1.11 22.97 17.64
N TYR A 486 0.19 22.06 17.28
CA TYR A 486 0.01 21.64 15.90
C TYR A 486 -0.42 22.77 14.99
N ALA A 487 -1.41 23.54 15.43
CA ALA A 487 -1.89 24.71 14.72
C ALA A 487 -0.76 25.73 14.47
N ARG A 488 0.10 25.96 15.47
CA ARG A 488 1.25 26.87 15.33
C ARG A 488 2.26 26.38 14.30
N ILE A 489 2.69 25.12 14.39
CA ILE A 489 3.69 24.57 13.46
C ILE A 489 3.16 24.53 12.03
N LEU A 490 1.87 24.19 11.87
CA LEU A 490 1.24 24.08 10.56
C LEU A 490 0.76 25.43 10.02
N SER A 491 0.80 26.51 10.82
CA SER A 491 0.18 27.81 10.49
C SER A 491 -1.31 27.65 10.16
N ALA A 492 -2.05 26.94 11.02
CA ALA A 492 -3.47 26.70 10.87
C ALA A 492 -4.30 27.94 11.27
N ASN A 493 -5.38 28.16 10.53
CA ASN A 493 -6.36 29.21 10.79
C ASN A 493 -7.37 28.83 11.87
N GLU A 494 -7.70 27.54 11.98
CA GLU A 494 -8.62 27.02 12.98
C GLU A 494 -8.09 25.74 13.59
N THR A 495 -8.42 25.53 14.87
CA THR A 495 -8.00 24.35 15.62
C THR A 495 -9.18 23.80 16.39
N TRP A 496 -9.44 22.51 16.27
CA TRP A 496 -10.57 21.85 16.90
C TRP A 496 -10.13 20.59 17.64
N ILE A 497 -10.71 20.41 18.81
CA ILE A 497 -10.77 19.12 19.48
C ILE A 497 -12.14 18.53 19.18
N VAL A 498 -12.16 17.33 18.63
CA VAL A 498 -13.39 16.56 18.39
C VAL A 498 -13.34 15.32 19.26
N HIS A 499 -14.08 15.36 20.35
CA HIS A 499 -14.09 14.31 21.35
C HIS A 499 -15.37 13.49 21.24
N PHE A 500 -15.23 12.23 20.87
CA PHE A 500 -16.30 11.24 20.87
C PHE A 500 -16.33 10.53 22.21
N THR A 501 -17.50 10.38 22.83
CA THR A 501 -17.63 9.70 24.12
C THR A 501 -18.92 8.89 24.19
N CYS A 502 -18.88 7.79 24.95
CA CYS A 502 -20.06 7.03 25.34
C CYS A 502 -20.49 7.32 26.78
N GLU A 503 -19.79 8.19 27.52
CA GLU A 503 -20.10 8.51 28.92
C GLU A 503 -21.37 9.37 29.01
N ASP A 504 -22.43 8.80 29.60
CA ASP A 504 -23.75 9.41 29.68
C ASP A 504 -23.76 10.77 30.40
N ASP A 505 -22.91 10.93 31.42
CA ASP A 505 -22.82 12.14 32.24
C ASP A 505 -22.07 13.28 31.54
N PHE A 506 -21.28 12.98 30.51
CA PHE A 506 -20.37 13.94 29.89
C PHE A 506 -21.10 15.04 29.10
N ILE A 507 -22.32 14.80 28.64
CA ILE A 507 -23.16 15.83 28.00
C ILE A 507 -23.78 16.78 29.03
N PHE A 508 -24.01 16.30 30.26
CA PHE A 508 -24.60 17.09 31.33
C PHE A 508 -23.55 17.86 32.13
N ASP A 509 -22.32 17.33 32.23
CA ASP A 509 -21.14 18.00 32.79
C ASP A 509 -19.92 17.93 31.84
N PRO A 510 -19.94 18.66 30.71
CA PRO A 510 -18.85 18.62 29.73
C PRO A 510 -17.60 19.30 30.25
N TYR A 511 -16.45 18.63 30.09
CA TYR A 511 -15.15 19.22 30.39
C TYR A 511 -14.71 20.19 29.29
N TRP A 512 -14.38 21.42 29.68
CA TRP A 512 -13.96 22.48 28.75
C TRP A 512 -12.55 22.98 29.08
N PRO A 513 -11.78 23.40 28.06
CA PRO A 513 -10.53 24.11 28.28
C PRO A 513 -10.76 25.45 28.99
N SER A 514 -9.68 25.99 29.55
CA SER A 514 -9.67 27.33 30.13
C SER A 514 -9.95 28.42 29.09
N ASP A 515 -10.41 29.58 29.56
CA ASP A 515 -10.71 30.73 28.70
C ASP A 515 -9.48 31.21 27.91
N ASP A 516 -8.28 31.08 28.49
CA ASP A 516 -7.02 31.45 27.81
C ASP A 516 -6.70 30.51 26.64
N ILE A 517 -6.93 29.20 26.81
CA ILE A 517 -6.77 28.22 25.74
C ILE A 517 -7.77 28.48 24.61
N LEU A 518 -9.03 28.80 24.95
CA LEU A 518 -10.05 29.15 23.95
C LEU A 518 -9.71 30.45 23.19
N ARG A 519 -9.16 31.46 23.88
CA ARG A 519 -8.68 32.72 23.24
C ARG A 519 -7.52 32.50 22.28
N ASN A 520 -6.69 31.48 22.53
CA ASN A 520 -5.60 31.09 21.65
C ASN A 520 -6.06 30.34 20.39
N GLY A 521 -7.37 30.26 20.14
CA GLY A 521 -7.93 29.75 18.89
C GLY A 521 -8.30 28.27 18.92
N LEU A 522 -8.34 27.65 20.10
CA LEU A 522 -8.84 26.29 20.27
C LEU A 522 -10.37 26.28 20.36
N ASN A 523 -10.99 25.44 19.54
CA ASN A 523 -12.41 25.14 19.59
C ASN A 523 -12.61 23.70 20.05
N VAL A 524 -13.72 23.39 20.73
CA VAL A 524 -14.00 22.03 21.22
C VAL A 524 -15.40 21.61 20.81
N LEU A 525 -15.52 20.42 20.25
CA LEU A 525 -16.76 19.74 19.91
C LEU A 525 -16.80 18.40 20.65
N HIS A 526 -17.77 18.27 21.55
CA HIS A 526 -18.08 16.99 22.21
C HIS A 526 -19.23 16.31 21.50
N ILE A 527 -19.07 15.02 21.28
CA ILE A 527 -20.01 14.14 20.59
C ILE A 527 -20.25 12.95 21.50
N TRP A 528 -21.41 12.90 22.13
CA TRP A 528 -21.86 11.68 22.77
C TRP A 528 -22.61 10.81 21.78
N HIS A 529 -22.40 9.52 21.83
CA HIS A 529 -23.19 8.56 21.05
C HIS A 529 -23.54 7.34 21.88
N ASP A 530 -24.65 6.69 21.53
CA ASP A 530 -24.96 5.37 22.07
C ASP A 530 -23.98 4.32 21.51
N LEU A 531 -23.88 3.15 22.15
CA LEU A 531 -22.96 2.08 21.74
C LEU A 531 -23.18 1.60 20.30
N SER A 532 -24.40 1.76 19.78
CA SER A 532 -24.75 1.38 18.41
C SER A 532 -24.60 2.51 17.38
N PHE A 533 -24.18 3.70 17.81
CA PHE A 533 -24.05 4.92 17.01
C PHE A 533 -25.32 5.29 16.23
N LYS A 534 -26.50 4.91 16.74
CA LYS A 534 -27.81 5.23 16.15
C LYS A 534 -28.36 6.56 16.66
N LYS A 535 -27.86 7.03 17.79
CA LYS A 535 -28.26 8.28 18.43
C LYS A 535 -27.01 8.98 18.92
N PHE A 536 -26.84 10.23 18.49
CA PHE A 536 -25.77 11.06 19.03
C PHE A 536 -26.28 12.44 19.44
N LYS A 537 -25.57 13.02 20.41
CA LYS A 537 -25.77 14.37 20.95
C LYS A 537 -24.48 15.14 20.77
N THR A 538 -24.59 16.43 20.47
CA THR A 538 -23.42 17.31 20.32
C THR A 538 -23.54 18.57 21.14
N ILE A 539 -22.40 19.03 21.63
CA ILE A 539 -22.23 20.32 22.29
C ILE A 539 -20.85 20.87 21.94
N ALA A 540 -20.79 22.15 21.56
CA ALA A 540 -19.55 22.79 21.12
C ALA A 540 -19.25 24.05 21.94
N CYS A 541 -17.97 24.34 22.11
CA CYS A 541 -17.47 25.51 22.81
C CYS A 541 -16.34 26.21 22.04
N TRP A 542 -16.38 27.55 22.03
CA TRP A 542 -15.34 28.39 21.43
C TRP A 542 -15.32 29.79 22.05
N TRP A 543 -14.23 30.54 21.84
CA TRP A 543 -14.17 31.97 22.18
C TRP A 543 -14.79 32.84 21.07
N SER A 544 -15.74 33.70 21.42
CA SER A 544 -16.37 34.61 20.45
C SER A 544 -15.64 35.96 20.42
N ASN A 545 -14.69 36.15 19.49
CA ASN A 545 -13.94 37.41 19.37
C ASN A 545 -14.82 38.67 19.28
N SER A 546 -15.95 38.59 18.56
CA SER A 546 -16.87 39.73 18.40
C SER A 546 -17.62 40.13 19.67
N LYS A 547 -17.74 39.22 20.65
CA LYS A 547 -18.46 39.47 21.90
C LYS A 547 -17.58 39.36 23.15
N ASN A 548 -16.33 38.95 22.97
CA ASN A 548 -15.31 38.74 24.00
C ASN A 548 -15.75 37.83 25.17
N PHE A 549 -16.46 36.74 24.89
CA PHE A 549 -16.83 35.74 25.90
C PHE A 549 -16.89 34.33 25.33
N LYS A 550 -16.78 33.33 26.22
CA LYS A 550 -16.92 31.90 25.94
C LYS A 550 -18.34 31.53 25.51
N ARG A 551 -18.51 30.99 24.31
CA ARG A 551 -19.79 30.46 23.85
C ARG A 551 -19.86 28.96 24.01
N VAL A 552 -21.04 28.48 24.40
CA VAL A 552 -21.39 27.06 24.43
C VAL A 552 -22.73 26.91 23.71
N THR A 553 -22.85 25.92 22.82
CA THR A 553 -24.11 25.65 22.11
C THR A 553 -25.13 24.95 23.00
N SER A 554 -26.41 25.05 22.65
CA SER A 554 -27.39 24.10 23.16
C SER A 554 -27.06 22.68 22.67
N ILE A 555 -27.47 21.68 23.45
CA ILE A 555 -27.31 20.27 23.08
C ILE A 555 -28.20 19.99 21.86
N LYS A 556 -27.61 19.47 20.79
CA LYS A 556 -28.34 19.02 19.60
C LYS A 556 -28.37 17.51 19.56
N THR A 557 -29.56 16.93 19.40
CA THR A 557 -29.76 15.47 19.28
C THR A 557 -30.10 15.12 17.84
N TYR A 558 -29.49 14.06 17.31
CA TYR A 558 -29.69 13.62 15.95
C TYR A 558 -30.04 12.12 15.93
N PRO A 559 -31.13 11.73 15.25
CA PRO A 559 -31.37 10.34 14.89
C PRO A 559 -30.54 9.99 13.65
N VAL A 560 -29.81 8.88 13.69
CA VAL A 560 -29.19 8.34 12.47
C VAL A 560 -30.28 7.59 11.70
N GLN A 561 -30.78 8.20 10.63
CA GLN A 561 -31.62 7.48 9.65
C GLN A 561 -30.76 6.40 8.99
N GLY A 562 -31.25 5.16 9.02
CA GLY A 562 -30.55 3.98 8.51
C GLY A 562 -30.45 3.91 7.00
#